data_AF-A0A1M2V9M8-F1
#
_entry.id   AF-A0A1M2V9M8-F1
#
_cell.length_a   1.000
_cell.length_b   1.000
_cell.length_c   1.000
_cell.angle_alpha   90.00
_cell.angle_beta   90.00
_cell.angle_gamma   90.00
#
_symmetry.space_group_name_H-M   'P 1'
#
loop_
_entity.id
_entity.type
_entity.pdbx_description
1 polymer ?
#
loop_
_entity_poly.entity_id
_entity_poly.type
_entity_poly.pdbx_seq_one_letter_code
_entity_poly.pdbx_strand_id
1 'polypeptide(L)'
;MWEASRKDCSHQLVTAHDVLDDVDEGVAARARARNSWLAIHVVLQGGDYTHILDTDAWIASTDNSNFWRVVEVTEVVSIVDLLPEPKRSAVKKLMVPLLGEWVPVEQVPYTDSFPVKIYQPKNAIPDGWFWLGHSADRSRALIVKPTLPRKTGRNYALANGKSGAGISNQPWPALPRYEFLSTYFSGFDPSTRLGETIAAMRPGLFLEGDWKLVGDDINTLCYITSPKQHEGEEDECLNLQSVIQLKLPGSPDDNPPKPRWAIRKNAVLFDSGEK
;
A
#
# COMPACT_ATOMS: atom_id res chain seq x y z
N MET A 1 -4.95 -42.00 -2.86
CA MET A 1 -6.42 -42.13 -2.79
C MET A 1 -6.83 -41.88 -1.33
N TRP A 2 -7.08 -40.62 -0.96
CA TRP A 2 -7.64 -40.23 0.33
C TRP A 2 -8.40 -38.89 0.15
N GLU A 3 -9.65 -39.01 -0.25
CA GLU A 3 -10.78 -38.17 0.16
C GLU A 3 -11.56 -39.02 1.18
N ALA A 4 -12.28 -38.55 2.21
CA ALA A 4 -12.61 -37.25 2.73
C ALA A 4 -13.03 -37.45 4.20
N SER A 5 -12.98 -36.40 5.02
CA SER A 5 -14.02 -36.20 6.04
C SER A 5 -14.05 -34.72 6.41
N ARG A 6 -14.99 -34.01 5.79
CA ARG A 6 -15.53 -32.76 6.33
C ARG A 6 -16.22 -33.12 7.64
N LYS A 7 -15.77 -32.58 8.76
CA LYS A 7 -16.54 -32.52 10.00
C LYS A 7 -16.79 -31.06 10.34
N ASP A 8 -18.08 -30.77 10.44
CA ASP A 8 -18.69 -29.52 10.86
C ASP A 8 -18.00 -28.92 12.08
N CYS A 9 -17.45 -27.71 11.92
CA CYS A 9 -17.36 -26.77 13.02
C CYS A 9 -18.66 -25.98 13.00
N SER A 10 -19.59 -26.37 13.86
CA SER A 10 -20.81 -25.60 14.11
C SER A 10 -20.42 -24.22 14.63
N HIS A 11 -20.54 -23.22 13.77
CA HIS A 11 -20.62 -21.83 14.16
C HIS A 11 -21.80 -21.69 15.12
N GLN A 12 -21.55 -21.56 16.42
CA GLN A 12 -22.56 -21.04 17.33
C GLN A 12 -22.76 -19.57 16.98
N LEU A 13 -23.91 -19.28 16.35
CA LEU A 13 -24.48 -17.94 16.34
C LEU A 13 -24.80 -17.59 17.80
N VAL A 14 -23.87 -16.92 18.47
CA VAL A 14 -24.21 -16.16 19.67
C VAL A 14 -24.95 -14.93 19.19
N THR A 15 -26.26 -14.90 19.36
CA THR A 15 -27.05 -13.69 19.17
C THR A 15 -26.50 -12.64 20.13
N ALA A 16 -26.23 -11.44 19.59
CA ALA A 16 -25.51 -10.32 20.20
C ALA A 16 -26.23 -9.65 21.40
N HIS A 17 -26.93 -10.43 22.23
CA HIS A 17 -27.70 -9.91 23.35
C HIS A 17 -26.96 -9.94 24.69
N ASP A 18 -25.88 -10.72 24.81
CA ASP A 18 -25.26 -10.99 26.13
C ASP A 18 -23.74 -10.71 26.22
N VAL A 19 -23.14 -9.98 25.26
CA VAL A 19 -21.68 -9.68 25.29
C VAL A 19 -21.37 -8.24 24.85
N LEU A 20 -22.15 -7.25 25.30
CA LEU A 20 -22.00 -5.85 24.88
C LEU A 20 -22.02 -4.85 26.04
N ASP A 21 -21.27 -5.11 27.10
CA ASP A 21 -21.04 -4.08 28.13
C ASP A 21 -19.78 -3.23 27.89
N ASP A 22 -18.93 -3.58 26.91
CA ASP A 22 -17.67 -2.87 26.63
C ASP A 22 -17.40 -2.60 25.14
N VAL A 23 -18.46 -2.50 24.33
CA VAL A 23 -18.34 -1.86 23.01
C VAL A 23 -18.65 -0.38 23.20
N ASP A 24 -17.72 0.50 22.79
CA ASP A 24 -17.93 1.95 22.72
C ASP A 24 -19.37 2.24 22.29
N GLU A 25 -20.19 2.71 23.24
CA GLU A 25 -21.65 2.82 23.09
C GLU A 25 -22.01 3.63 21.84
N GLY A 26 -21.12 4.54 21.42
CA GLY A 26 -21.27 5.34 20.21
C GLY A 26 -21.24 4.54 18.90
N VAL A 27 -20.51 3.43 18.82
CA VAL A 27 -20.40 2.58 17.62
C VAL A 27 -21.59 1.63 17.53
N ALA A 28 -21.95 0.99 18.64
CA ALA A 28 -23.10 0.09 18.72
C ALA A 28 -24.43 0.84 18.50
N ALA A 29 -24.58 2.05 19.06
CA ALA A 29 -25.77 2.89 18.86
C ALA A 29 -25.92 3.34 17.39
N ARG A 30 -24.81 3.70 16.72
CA ARG A 30 -24.83 4.10 15.29
C ARG A 30 -25.14 2.93 14.35
N ALA A 31 -24.67 1.72 14.66
CA ALA A 31 -24.98 0.53 13.88
C ALA A 31 -26.45 0.11 14.00
N ARG A 32 -27.03 0.19 15.22
CA ARG A 32 -28.46 -0.04 15.47
C ARG A 32 -29.35 0.98 14.78
N ALA A 33 -28.94 2.26 14.72
CA ALA A 33 -29.68 3.31 14.02
C ALA A 33 -29.67 3.17 12.48
N ARG A 34 -28.79 2.34 11.90
CA ARG A 34 -28.61 2.16 10.45
C ARG A 34 -28.88 0.74 9.94
N ASN A 35 -29.43 -0.17 10.75
CA ASN A 35 -29.62 -1.60 10.39
C ASN A 35 -28.40 -2.23 9.68
N SER A 36 -27.19 -1.90 10.15
CA SER A 36 -25.95 -2.40 9.55
C SER A 36 -25.53 -3.68 10.26
N TRP A 37 -25.28 -4.75 9.51
CA TRP A 37 -24.77 -6.02 10.04
C TRP A 37 -23.26 -5.90 10.31
N LEU A 38 -22.83 -6.25 11.52
CA LEU A 38 -21.43 -6.24 11.92
C LEU A 38 -20.96 -7.68 12.18
N ALA A 39 -19.85 -8.08 11.55
CA ALA A 39 -19.16 -9.31 11.91
C ALA A 39 -18.25 -9.03 13.12
N ILE A 40 -18.59 -9.62 14.27
CA ILE A 40 -17.85 -9.43 15.53
C ILE A 40 -16.91 -10.62 15.75
N HIS A 41 -15.65 -10.34 16.06
CA HIS A 41 -14.66 -11.35 16.43
C HIS A 41 -14.22 -11.08 17.88
N VAL A 42 -14.58 -11.98 18.79
CA VAL A 42 -14.25 -11.88 20.22
C VAL A 42 -12.97 -12.68 20.49
N VAL A 43 -11.99 -12.05 21.13
CA VAL A 43 -10.70 -12.67 21.48
C VAL A 43 -10.44 -12.44 22.96
N LEU A 44 -10.11 -13.51 23.68
CA LEU A 44 -9.84 -13.49 25.12
C LEU A 44 -8.37 -13.86 25.34
N GLN A 45 -7.68 -13.10 26.20
CA GLN A 45 -6.24 -13.25 26.47
C GLN A 45 -5.98 -13.21 27.98
N GLY A 46 -5.10 -14.09 28.45
CA GLY A 46 -4.88 -14.27 29.89
C GLY A 46 -6.04 -14.97 30.59
N GLY A 47 -5.92 -15.11 31.91
CA GLY A 47 -6.85 -15.90 32.72
C GLY A 47 -6.80 -17.40 32.40
N ASP A 48 -7.52 -18.18 33.19
CA ASP A 48 -7.69 -19.60 32.96
C ASP A 48 -8.83 -19.83 31.96
N TYR A 49 -8.47 -20.17 30.72
CA TYR A 49 -9.42 -20.40 29.64
C TYR A 49 -10.39 -21.58 29.91
N THR A 50 -10.14 -22.42 30.91
CA THR A 50 -11.11 -23.45 31.32
C THR A 50 -12.35 -22.85 31.98
N HIS A 51 -12.25 -21.64 32.54
CA HIS A 51 -13.34 -20.90 33.15
C HIS A 51 -14.03 -19.92 32.19
N ILE A 52 -13.76 -19.97 30.88
CA ILE A 52 -14.20 -18.94 29.93
C ILE A 52 -15.74 -18.77 29.80
N LEU A 53 -16.51 -19.77 30.18
CA LEU A 53 -17.98 -19.72 30.20
C LEU A 53 -18.55 -19.16 31.51
N ASP A 54 -17.72 -19.05 32.55
CA ASP A 54 -18.03 -18.42 33.84
C ASP A 54 -17.18 -17.16 33.96
N THR A 55 -17.74 -16.03 33.51
CA THR A 55 -17.02 -14.77 33.41
C THR A 55 -16.39 -14.34 34.73
N ASP A 56 -17.09 -14.52 35.86
CA ASP A 56 -16.57 -14.14 37.17
C ASP A 56 -15.41 -15.04 37.61
N ALA A 57 -15.51 -16.35 37.38
CA ALA A 57 -14.41 -17.28 37.66
C ALA A 57 -13.20 -17.03 36.75
N TRP A 58 -13.42 -16.68 35.48
CA TRP A 58 -12.35 -16.28 34.56
C TRP A 58 -11.68 -14.98 35.03
N ILE A 59 -12.45 -13.95 35.40
CA ILE A 59 -11.91 -12.69 35.94
C ILE A 59 -11.09 -12.95 37.20
N ALA A 60 -11.63 -13.72 38.15
CA ALA A 60 -10.92 -14.06 39.39
C ALA A 60 -9.59 -14.79 39.13
N SER A 61 -9.52 -15.59 38.05
CA SER A 61 -8.27 -16.27 37.67
C SER A 61 -7.18 -15.30 37.21
N THR A 62 -7.52 -14.08 36.80
CA THR A 62 -6.54 -13.08 36.34
C THR A 62 -5.68 -12.52 37.48
N ASP A 63 -6.09 -12.67 38.74
CA ASP A 63 -5.26 -12.33 39.91
C ASP A 63 -4.09 -13.31 40.11
N ASN A 64 -4.12 -14.48 39.46
CA ASN A 64 -3.07 -15.48 39.54
C ASN A 64 -2.03 -15.28 38.42
N SER A 65 -0.78 -15.02 38.82
CA SER A 65 0.33 -14.76 37.91
C SER A 65 0.63 -15.89 36.91
N ASN A 66 0.21 -17.13 37.20
CA ASN A 66 0.35 -18.25 36.27
C ASN A 66 -0.42 -18.01 34.96
N PHE A 67 -1.49 -17.21 35.02
CA PHE A 67 -2.38 -16.92 33.89
C PHE A 67 -2.14 -15.54 33.28
N TRP A 68 -1.12 -14.79 33.72
CA TRP A 68 -0.83 -13.47 33.17
C TRP A 68 -0.28 -13.56 31.76
N ARG A 69 -0.84 -12.76 30.86
CA ARG A 69 -0.41 -12.64 29.46
C ARG A 69 -0.36 -11.17 29.07
N VAL A 70 0.29 -10.89 27.95
CA VAL A 70 0.21 -9.57 27.32
C VAL A 70 -1.20 -9.41 26.78
N VAL A 71 -1.96 -8.48 27.35
CA VAL A 71 -3.32 -8.13 26.91
C VAL A 71 -3.34 -6.88 26.04
N GLU A 72 -2.33 -6.04 26.18
CA GLU A 72 -2.15 -4.81 25.42
C GLU A 72 -0.68 -4.58 25.12
N VAL A 73 -0.37 -4.17 23.88
CA VAL A 73 0.96 -3.72 23.48
C VAL A 73 0.93 -2.20 23.42
N THR A 74 1.47 -1.55 24.44
CA THR A 74 1.41 -0.08 24.60
C THR A 74 2.42 0.66 23.72
N GLU A 75 3.57 0.05 23.47
CA GLU A 75 4.65 0.63 22.67
C GLU A 75 5.37 -0.47 21.88
N VAL A 76 5.72 -0.15 20.62
CA VAL A 76 6.51 -1.03 19.76
C VAL A 76 7.75 -0.26 19.31
N VAL A 77 8.92 -0.83 19.60
CA VAL A 77 10.20 -0.30 19.14
C VAL A 77 10.79 -1.23 18.09
N SER A 78 11.26 -0.67 16.97
CA SER A 78 11.96 -1.48 15.97
C SER A 78 13.25 -2.03 16.55
N ILE A 79 13.55 -3.32 16.29
CA ILE A 79 14.78 -3.97 16.76
C ILE A 79 16.03 -3.19 16.31
N VAL A 80 15.96 -2.56 15.13
CA VAL A 80 17.08 -1.76 14.59
C VAL A 80 17.34 -0.52 15.44
N ASP A 81 16.29 0.05 16.05
CA ASP A 81 16.41 1.24 16.88
C ASP A 81 17.08 0.99 18.23
N LEU A 82 17.11 -0.27 18.66
CA LEU A 82 17.84 -0.73 19.84
C LEU A 82 19.36 -0.83 19.61
N LEU A 83 19.82 -0.74 18.36
CA LEU A 83 21.25 -0.75 18.05
C LEU A 83 21.91 0.59 18.42
N PRO A 84 23.16 0.58 18.92
CA PRO A 84 23.91 1.81 19.13
C PRO A 84 24.40 2.41 17.80
N GLU A 85 24.66 3.72 17.79
CA GLU A 85 25.37 4.36 16.68
C GLU A 85 26.86 3.95 16.64
N PRO A 86 27.50 3.89 15.46
CA PRO A 86 26.96 4.17 14.11
C PRO A 86 26.26 2.98 13.45
N LYS A 87 26.15 1.83 14.14
CA LYS A 87 25.63 0.58 13.57
C LYS A 87 24.15 0.71 13.19
N ARG A 88 23.34 1.37 14.02
CA ARG A 88 21.94 1.65 13.74
C ARG A 88 21.76 2.34 12.39
N SER A 89 22.46 3.45 12.16
CA SER A 89 22.40 4.17 10.88
C SER A 89 22.83 3.32 9.69
N ALA A 90 23.89 2.52 9.84
CA ALA A 90 24.37 1.63 8.77
C ALA A 90 23.34 0.53 8.43
N VAL A 91 22.74 -0.11 9.45
CA VAL A 91 21.73 -1.15 9.26
C VAL A 91 20.47 -0.57 8.63
N LYS A 92 19.99 0.60 9.09
CA LYS A 92 18.85 1.29 8.48
C LYS A 92 19.05 1.52 6.99
N LYS A 93 20.22 2.03 6.58
CA LYS A 93 20.56 2.23 5.16
C LYS A 93 20.54 0.93 4.35
N LEU A 94 21.11 -0.15 4.89
CA LEU A 94 21.13 -1.46 4.21
C LEU A 94 19.75 -2.12 4.12
N MET A 95 18.81 -1.76 5.00
CA MET A 95 17.44 -2.26 4.99
C MET A 95 16.52 -1.51 4.04
N VAL A 96 16.96 -0.38 3.48
CA VAL A 96 16.16 0.36 2.50
C VAL A 96 15.92 -0.51 1.27
N PRO A 97 14.66 -0.74 0.86
CA PRO A 97 14.32 -1.75 -0.14
C PRO A 97 14.62 -1.33 -1.58
N LEU A 98 14.80 -0.03 -1.84
CA LEU A 98 15.03 0.52 -3.18
C LEU A 98 16.26 1.44 -3.17
N LEU A 99 17.09 1.35 -4.21
CA LEU A 99 17.96 2.44 -4.63
C LEU A 99 17.18 3.39 -5.53
N GLY A 100 17.47 4.68 -5.47
CA GLY A 100 16.83 5.70 -6.32
C GLY A 100 17.85 6.52 -7.11
N GLU A 101 17.48 6.87 -8.34
CA GLU A 101 18.26 7.76 -9.22
C GLU A 101 17.31 8.72 -9.95
N TRP A 102 17.70 9.99 -10.02
CA TRP A 102 16.94 11.00 -10.75
C TRP A 102 17.42 11.09 -12.19
N VAL A 103 16.51 10.87 -13.14
CA VAL A 103 16.84 10.89 -14.57
C VAL A 103 16.08 11.98 -15.32
N PRO A 104 16.64 12.50 -16.44
CA PRO A 104 15.93 13.44 -17.30
C PRO A 104 14.64 12.85 -17.90
N VAL A 105 13.69 13.73 -18.16
CA VAL A 105 12.38 13.37 -18.72
C VAL A 105 12.18 13.85 -20.15
N GLU A 106 11.23 13.22 -20.82
CA GLU A 106 10.66 13.65 -22.08
C GLU A 106 9.13 13.69 -21.97
N GLN A 107 8.48 14.54 -22.78
CA GLN A 107 7.03 14.61 -22.80
C GLN A 107 6.46 13.38 -23.51
N VAL A 108 5.41 12.79 -22.95
CA VAL A 108 4.69 11.66 -23.55
C VAL A 108 4.00 12.14 -24.84
N PRO A 109 4.26 11.52 -26.01
CA PRO A 109 3.62 11.90 -27.26
C PRO A 109 2.09 11.80 -27.20
N TYR A 110 1.40 12.62 -28.00
CA TYR A 110 -0.07 12.59 -28.15
C TYR A 110 -0.86 12.81 -26.84
N THR A 111 -0.27 13.52 -25.88
CA THR A 111 -0.93 13.93 -24.62
C THR A 111 -1.24 15.42 -24.55
N ASP A 112 -1.12 16.15 -25.68
CA ASP A 112 -1.31 17.61 -25.72
C ASP A 112 -2.75 18.06 -25.44
N SER A 113 -3.73 17.15 -25.51
CA SER A 113 -5.13 17.41 -25.16
C SER A 113 -5.37 17.43 -23.64
N PHE A 114 -4.43 16.95 -22.83
CA PHE A 114 -4.55 16.97 -21.38
C PHE A 114 -4.18 18.35 -20.82
N PRO A 115 -4.79 18.77 -19.69
CA PRO A 115 -4.59 20.09 -19.10
C PRO A 115 -3.18 20.29 -18.50
N VAL A 116 -2.40 19.21 -18.41
CA VAL A 116 -1.01 19.22 -17.94
C VAL A 116 -0.15 18.41 -18.88
N LYS A 117 1.10 18.84 -19.06
CA LYS A 117 2.10 18.06 -19.78
C LYS A 117 2.46 16.83 -18.96
N ILE A 118 2.54 15.69 -19.64
CA ILE A 118 2.78 14.39 -19.03
C ILE A 118 4.20 13.96 -19.41
N TYR A 119 4.96 13.49 -18.43
CA TYR A 119 6.37 13.18 -18.56
C TYR A 119 6.68 11.72 -18.23
N GLN A 120 7.70 11.20 -18.90
CA GLN A 120 8.27 9.87 -18.73
C GLN A 120 9.81 9.93 -18.77
N PRO A 121 10.53 8.90 -18.28
CA PRO A 121 11.99 8.84 -18.41
C PRO A 121 12.47 8.85 -19.87
N LYS A 122 13.36 9.80 -20.21
CA LYS A 122 13.85 10.03 -21.58
C LYS A 122 14.77 8.91 -22.09
N ASN A 123 15.77 8.58 -21.30
CA ASN A 123 16.80 7.62 -21.71
C ASN A 123 16.34 6.18 -21.47
N ALA A 124 17.05 5.22 -22.07
CA ALA A 124 16.87 3.82 -21.74
C ALA A 124 17.02 3.59 -20.24
N ILE A 125 16.08 2.81 -19.67
CA ILE A 125 16.11 2.47 -18.25
C ILE A 125 17.15 1.35 -18.10
N PRO A 126 18.19 1.52 -17.26
CA PRO A 126 19.24 0.52 -17.17
C PRO A 126 18.72 -0.82 -16.64
N ASP A 127 19.38 -1.91 -17.00
CA ASP A 127 18.97 -3.26 -16.58
C ASP A 127 18.83 -3.38 -15.05
N GLY A 128 17.68 -3.88 -14.63
CA GLY A 128 17.33 -4.04 -13.21
C GLY A 128 16.80 -2.78 -12.53
N TRP A 129 16.70 -1.65 -13.25
CA TRP A 129 15.99 -0.46 -12.81
C TRP A 129 14.57 -0.42 -13.37
N PHE A 130 13.70 0.33 -12.69
CA PHE A 130 12.29 0.44 -12.99
C PHE A 130 11.83 1.88 -12.79
N TRP A 131 10.79 2.29 -13.49
CA TRP A 131 10.14 3.58 -13.26
C TRP A 131 8.75 3.38 -12.66
N LEU A 132 8.24 4.42 -12.01
CA LEU A 132 7.08 4.31 -11.11
C LEU A 132 5.76 4.86 -11.69
N GLY A 133 5.80 5.38 -12.91
CA GLY A 133 4.65 5.96 -13.59
C GLY A 133 4.88 7.39 -14.09
N HIS A 134 3.89 7.89 -14.82
CA HIS A 134 3.90 9.21 -15.43
C HIS A 134 3.75 10.32 -14.40
N SER A 135 4.44 11.44 -14.63
CA SER A 135 4.43 12.62 -13.76
C SER A 135 4.11 13.90 -14.52
N ALA A 136 3.73 14.94 -13.78
CA ALA A 136 3.68 16.32 -14.28
C ALA A 136 5.03 17.05 -14.08
N ASP A 137 6.03 16.37 -13.51
CA ASP A 137 7.35 16.95 -13.26
C ASP A 137 8.18 16.99 -14.55
N ARG A 138 8.37 18.20 -15.08
CA ARG A 138 9.17 18.46 -16.28
C ARG A 138 10.67 18.35 -16.09
N SER A 139 11.16 18.26 -14.85
CA SER A 139 12.58 18.36 -14.53
C SER A 139 13.25 17.00 -14.45
N ARG A 140 12.60 16.03 -13.81
CA ARG A 140 13.19 14.71 -13.55
C ARG A 140 12.12 13.66 -13.26
N ALA A 141 12.49 12.40 -13.46
CA ALA A 141 11.73 11.24 -13.02
C ALA A 141 12.60 10.39 -12.09
N LEU A 142 11.97 9.73 -11.12
CA LEU A 142 12.64 8.76 -10.27
C LEU A 142 12.61 7.39 -10.95
N ILE A 143 13.79 6.80 -11.14
CA ILE A 143 13.92 5.36 -11.37
C ILE A 143 14.42 4.69 -10.09
N VAL A 144 14.02 3.44 -9.89
CA VAL A 144 14.34 2.67 -8.70
C VAL A 144 14.86 1.27 -9.02
N LYS A 145 15.72 0.75 -8.15
CA LYS A 145 16.27 -0.61 -8.24
C LYS A 145 16.10 -1.35 -6.91
N PRO A 146 15.50 -2.55 -6.89
CA PRO A 146 15.41 -3.35 -5.68
C PRO A 146 16.79 -3.70 -5.11
N THR A 147 17.00 -3.47 -3.81
CA THR A 147 18.26 -3.82 -3.13
C THR A 147 18.38 -5.31 -2.81
N LEU A 148 17.23 -5.99 -2.67
CA LEU A 148 17.19 -7.41 -2.33
C LEU A 148 16.86 -8.27 -3.55
N PRO A 149 17.58 -9.39 -3.77
CA PRO A 149 17.37 -10.26 -4.92
C PRO A 149 16.02 -10.98 -4.86
N ARG A 150 15.55 -11.55 -5.99
CA ARG A 150 14.34 -12.38 -5.95
C ARG A 150 14.63 -13.73 -5.26
N LYS A 151 13.70 -14.16 -4.38
CA LYS A 151 13.75 -15.39 -3.58
C LYS A 151 12.32 -15.84 -3.29
N THR A 152 12.04 -17.12 -3.56
CA THR A 152 10.75 -17.76 -3.29
C THR A 152 10.31 -17.53 -1.84
N GLY A 153 9.02 -17.18 -1.65
CA GLY A 153 8.45 -16.88 -0.33
C GLY A 153 8.66 -15.46 0.17
N ARG A 154 9.45 -14.61 -0.51
CA ARG A 154 9.63 -13.20 -0.15
C ARG A 154 8.83 -12.28 -1.06
N ASN A 155 8.03 -11.39 -0.46
CA ASN A 155 7.39 -10.29 -1.19
C ASN A 155 8.45 -9.28 -1.65
N TYR A 156 8.60 -9.13 -2.97
CA TYR A 156 9.55 -8.22 -3.58
C TYR A 156 9.17 -6.75 -3.38
N ALA A 157 10.12 -5.82 -3.51
CA ALA A 157 9.78 -4.40 -3.40
C ALA A 157 8.90 -3.95 -4.58
N LEU A 158 9.13 -4.52 -5.76
CA LEU A 158 8.51 -4.15 -7.02
C LEU A 158 7.93 -5.38 -7.74
N ALA A 159 6.84 -5.16 -8.46
CA ALA A 159 6.23 -6.10 -9.39
C ALA A 159 6.02 -5.39 -10.74
N ASN A 160 6.36 -6.04 -11.84
CA ASN A 160 6.15 -5.46 -13.17
C ASN A 160 4.65 -5.29 -13.45
N GLY A 161 4.33 -4.38 -14.37
CA GLY A 161 3.02 -4.34 -15.00
C GLY A 161 2.79 -5.53 -15.91
N LYS A 162 1.55 -6.02 -15.95
CA LYS A 162 1.05 -6.98 -16.92
C LYS A 162 -0.21 -6.43 -17.58
N SER A 163 -0.54 -6.91 -18.77
CA SER A 163 -1.79 -6.55 -19.42
C SER A 163 -2.97 -7.09 -18.61
N GLY A 164 -4.05 -6.30 -18.55
CA GLY A 164 -5.31 -6.74 -17.97
C GLY A 164 -6.01 -7.79 -18.82
N ALA A 165 -7.00 -8.47 -18.22
CA ALA A 165 -8.01 -9.17 -19.00
C ALA A 165 -9.01 -8.11 -19.51
N GLY A 166 -9.33 -8.10 -20.80
CA GLY A 166 -10.28 -7.15 -21.40
C GLY A 166 -9.65 -6.09 -22.30
N ILE A 167 -10.33 -4.95 -22.46
CA ILE A 167 -9.98 -3.88 -23.43
C ILE A 167 -9.17 -2.74 -22.76
N SER A 168 -8.84 -2.87 -21.46
CA SER A 168 -8.09 -1.82 -20.77
C SER A 168 -6.65 -1.72 -21.25
N ASN A 169 -6.23 -0.48 -21.49
CA ASN A 169 -4.85 -0.13 -21.82
C ASN A 169 -4.05 0.30 -20.58
N GLN A 170 -4.49 -0.07 -19.38
CA GLN A 170 -3.79 0.19 -18.13
C GLN A 170 -3.00 -1.05 -17.68
N PRO A 171 -1.82 -0.87 -17.06
CA PRO A 171 -1.08 -1.96 -16.47
C PRO A 171 -1.80 -2.46 -15.22
N TRP A 172 -1.89 -3.77 -15.07
CA TRP A 172 -2.27 -4.44 -13.83
C TRP A 172 -1.02 -4.91 -13.09
N PRO A 173 -0.98 -4.82 -11.75
CA PRO A 173 0.13 -5.36 -10.98
C PRO A 173 0.24 -6.88 -11.16
N ALA A 174 1.46 -7.39 -11.42
CA ALA A 174 1.67 -8.83 -11.51
C ALA A 174 1.44 -9.58 -10.19
N LEU A 175 1.61 -8.88 -9.05
CA LEU A 175 1.42 -9.42 -7.71
C LEU A 175 0.19 -8.79 -7.03
N PRO A 176 -0.61 -9.56 -6.26
CA PRO A 176 -1.79 -9.03 -5.58
C PRO A 176 -1.45 -7.90 -4.61
N ARG A 177 -2.31 -6.87 -4.55
CA ARG A 177 -2.21 -5.69 -3.66
C ARG A 177 -1.02 -4.76 -3.93
N TYR A 178 -0.22 -5.00 -4.96
CA TYR A 178 0.80 -4.03 -5.36
C TYR A 178 0.11 -2.87 -6.08
N GLU A 179 0.68 -1.68 -5.98
CA GLU A 179 0.03 -0.46 -6.47
C GLU A 179 0.97 0.35 -7.36
N PHE A 180 0.44 0.90 -8.45
CA PHE A 180 1.15 1.91 -9.25
C PHE A 180 0.97 3.30 -8.62
N LEU A 181 1.79 4.28 -9.02
CA LEU A 181 1.62 5.66 -8.56
C LEU A 181 0.81 6.53 -9.51
N SER A 182 0.72 6.14 -10.77
CA SER A 182 0.06 6.91 -11.83
C SER A 182 -0.84 5.99 -12.67
N THR A 183 -1.76 6.59 -13.41
CA THR A 183 -2.33 5.91 -14.59
C THR A 183 -1.32 5.90 -15.73
N TYR A 184 -1.52 5.03 -16.71
CA TYR A 184 -0.67 4.92 -17.88
C TYR A 184 -1.26 5.68 -19.07
N PHE A 185 -0.53 6.70 -19.54
CA PHE A 185 -0.84 7.46 -20.75
C PHE A 185 -0.08 6.81 -21.93
N SER A 186 -0.62 6.88 -23.16
CA SER A 186 -0.13 6.23 -24.40
C SER A 186 -0.51 4.75 -24.66
N GLY A 187 -1.15 4.10 -23.69
CA GLY A 187 -1.59 2.71 -23.79
C GLY A 187 -0.49 1.71 -23.45
N PHE A 188 -0.74 0.89 -22.44
CA PHE A 188 0.26 -0.02 -21.90
C PHE A 188 0.54 -1.21 -22.82
N ASP A 189 1.82 -1.43 -23.13
CA ASP A 189 2.33 -2.60 -23.84
C ASP A 189 3.59 -3.14 -23.15
N PRO A 190 3.53 -4.35 -22.55
CA PRO A 190 4.65 -4.94 -21.81
C PRO A 190 5.85 -5.31 -22.68
N SER A 191 5.73 -5.28 -24.01
CA SER A 191 6.84 -5.53 -24.95
C SER A 191 7.66 -4.28 -25.28
N THR A 192 7.20 -3.10 -24.84
CA THR A 192 7.92 -1.84 -25.03
C THR A 192 8.89 -1.58 -23.90
N ARG A 193 9.95 -0.80 -24.18
CA ARG A 193 10.96 -0.36 -23.18
C ARG A 193 10.35 0.19 -21.89
N LEU A 194 9.28 0.99 -21.99
CA LEU A 194 8.63 1.58 -20.81
C LEU A 194 7.63 0.63 -20.16
N GLY A 195 6.92 -0.18 -20.95
CA GLY A 195 5.98 -1.15 -20.40
C GLY A 195 6.66 -2.32 -19.68
N GLU A 196 7.83 -2.79 -20.15
CA GLU A 196 8.55 -3.88 -19.49
C GLU A 196 9.18 -3.45 -18.15
N THR A 197 9.47 -2.15 -18.00
CA THR A 197 10.18 -1.56 -16.85
C THR A 197 9.28 -0.74 -15.91
N ILE A 198 7.98 -0.60 -16.19
CA ILE A 198 7.06 0.03 -15.23
C ILE A 198 6.80 -0.92 -14.06
N ALA A 199 6.90 -0.40 -12.84
CA ALA A 199 6.74 -1.18 -11.63
C ALA A 199 5.61 -0.68 -10.72
N ALA A 200 4.79 -1.62 -10.28
CA ALA A 200 3.94 -1.48 -9.11
C ALA A 200 4.76 -1.79 -7.85
N MET A 201 4.42 -1.14 -6.75
CA MET A 201 5.14 -1.23 -5.48
C MET A 201 4.39 -2.06 -4.46
N ARG A 202 5.15 -2.71 -3.58
CA ARG A 202 4.61 -3.44 -2.44
C ARG A 202 3.95 -2.49 -1.44
N PRO A 203 2.80 -2.87 -0.82
CA PRO A 203 2.27 -2.14 0.32
C PRO A 203 3.30 -1.90 1.42
N GLY A 204 3.24 -0.73 2.03
CA GLY A 204 4.21 -0.26 3.03
C GLY A 204 5.39 0.53 2.46
N LEU A 205 5.58 0.58 1.13
CA LEU A 205 6.56 1.47 0.50
C LEU A 205 5.99 2.86 0.15
N PHE A 206 4.68 3.02 0.27
CA PHE A 206 3.95 4.23 -0.07
C PHE A 206 2.90 4.52 1.01
N LEU A 207 2.41 5.75 0.99
CA LEU A 207 1.31 6.26 1.80
C LEU A 207 0.24 6.88 0.89
N GLU A 208 -0.96 7.09 1.43
CA GLU A 208 -1.99 7.83 0.72
C GLU A 208 -1.53 9.29 0.49
N GLY A 209 -1.61 9.76 -0.74
CA GLY A 209 -1.35 11.16 -1.11
C GLY A 209 -2.63 11.99 -1.18
N ASP A 210 -2.51 13.24 -1.60
CA ASP A 210 -3.62 14.12 -1.92
C ASP A 210 -3.76 14.33 -3.41
N TRP A 211 -5.00 14.25 -3.89
CA TRP A 211 -5.32 14.52 -5.26
C TRP A 211 -5.70 15.98 -5.44
N LYS A 212 -5.00 16.66 -6.34
CA LYS A 212 -5.41 17.95 -6.88
C LYS A 212 -5.98 17.77 -8.27
N LEU A 213 -7.26 18.11 -8.46
CA LEU A 213 -7.90 18.09 -9.77
C LEU A 213 -7.34 19.21 -10.65
N VAL A 214 -7.09 18.92 -11.92
CA VAL A 214 -6.60 19.87 -12.92
C VAL A 214 -7.35 19.71 -14.24
N GLY A 215 -7.72 20.83 -14.84
CA GLY A 215 -8.47 20.93 -16.09
C GLY A 215 -9.95 21.27 -15.89
N ASP A 216 -10.65 21.48 -17.00
CA ASP A 216 -12.07 21.86 -17.03
C ASP A 216 -12.95 20.88 -17.85
N ASP A 217 -12.37 20.13 -18.81
CA ASP A 217 -13.09 19.14 -19.61
C ASP A 217 -13.03 17.76 -18.95
N ILE A 218 -14.20 17.22 -18.58
CA ILE A 218 -14.37 15.93 -17.92
C ILE A 218 -13.68 14.75 -18.64
N ASN A 219 -13.49 14.83 -19.96
CA ASN A 219 -12.84 13.78 -20.73
C ASN A 219 -11.30 13.84 -20.66
N THR A 220 -10.73 14.99 -20.28
CA THR A 220 -9.28 15.20 -20.17
C THR A 220 -8.84 15.55 -18.75
N LEU A 221 -9.77 15.62 -17.79
CA LEU A 221 -9.47 15.86 -16.37
C LEU A 221 -8.42 14.88 -15.83
N CYS A 222 -7.47 15.45 -15.08
CA CYS A 222 -6.44 14.69 -14.38
C CYS A 222 -6.42 15.08 -12.90
N TYR A 223 -6.02 14.14 -12.06
CA TYR A 223 -5.47 14.43 -10.75
C TYR A 223 -3.96 14.46 -10.80
N ILE A 224 -3.35 15.33 -10.01
CA ILE A 224 -1.94 15.26 -9.62
C ILE A 224 -1.89 14.82 -8.17
N THR A 225 -1.16 13.75 -7.89
CA THR A 225 -0.91 13.30 -6.52
C THR A 225 0.27 14.06 -5.92
N SER A 226 0.06 14.68 -4.76
CA SER A 226 1.11 15.18 -3.87
C SER A 226 1.15 14.37 -2.57
N PRO A 227 2.28 14.35 -1.85
CA PRO A 227 2.29 13.91 -0.45
C PRO A 227 1.24 14.66 0.37
N LYS A 228 0.58 13.95 1.30
CA LYS A 228 -0.16 14.63 2.37
C LYS A 228 0.83 15.46 3.19
N GLN A 229 0.35 16.60 3.70
CA GLN A 229 1.11 17.46 4.60
C GLN A 229 0.26 17.67 5.84
N HIS A 230 0.36 16.76 6.80
CA HIS A 230 -0.28 16.94 8.10
C HIS A 230 0.78 17.20 9.18
N GLU A 231 0.47 18.13 10.09
CA GLU A 231 1.31 18.36 11.27
C GLU A 231 1.38 17.08 12.10
N GLY A 232 2.60 16.59 12.35
CA GLY A 232 2.84 15.38 13.14
C GLY A 232 2.96 14.08 12.34
N GLU A 233 3.02 14.10 11.00
CA GLU A 233 3.34 12.89 10.24
C GLU A 233 4.77 12.39 10.53
N GLU A 234 4.87 11.12 10.94
CA GLU A 234 6.15 10.47 11.23
C GLU A 234 6.93 10.07 9.96
N ASP A 235 6.23 9.88 8.84
CA ASP A 235 6.77 9.39 7.58
C ASP A 235 6.67 10.44 6.47
N GLU A 236 7.81 10.90 5.96
CA GLU A 236 7.85 11.81 4.81
C GLU A 236 7.75 11.04 3.48
N CYS A 237 7.04 11.62 2.49
CA CYS A 237 6.96 11.08 1.12
C CYS A 237 7.65 11.97 0.07
N LEU A 238 8.09 11.36 -1.03
CA LEU A 238 8.58 12.08 -2.21
C LEU A 238 7.39 12.63 -3.02
N ASN A 239 7.51 13.88 -3.46
CA ASN A 239 6.56 14.47 -4.39
C ASN A 239 6.97 14.17 -5.83
N LEU A 240 6.41 13.10 -6.40
CA LEU A 240 6.65 12.73 -7.80
C LEU A 240 5.65 13.35 -8.77
N GLN A 241 4.67 14.13 -8.28
CA GLN A 241 3.60 14.71 -9.09
C GLN A 241 2.93 13.70 -10.03
N SER A 242 2.67 12.49 -9.51
CA SER A 242 2.12 11.39 -10.31
C SER A 242 0.76 11.80 -10.89
N VAL A 243 0.54 11.52 -12.17
CA VAL A 243 -0.65 11.97 -12.90
C VAL A 243 -1.66 10.82 -13.03
N ILE A 244 -2.92 11.12 -12.74
CA ILE A 244 -4.03 10.16 -12.77
C ILE A 244 -5.11 10.71 -13.68
N GLN A 245 -5.42 9.98 -14.75
CA GLN A 245 -6.55 10.30 -15.60
C GLN A 245 -7.86 10.03 -14.84
N LEU A 246 -8.74 11.03 -14.76
CA LEU A 246 -10.02 10.90 -14.06
C LEU A 246 -10.93 9.88 -14.76
N LYS A 247 -11.06 10.00 -16.08
CA LYS A 247 -11.90 9.11 -16.89
C LYS A 247 -11.02 8.26 -17.79
N LEU A 248 -10.83 7.01 -17.41
CA LEU A 248 -10.11 6.03 -18.22
C LEU A 248 -11.03 5.53 -19.34
N PRO A 249 -10.49 5.25 -20.54
CA PRO A 249 -11.25 4.59 -21.60
C PRO A 249 -11.62 3.16 -21.19
N GLY A 250 -12.74 2.65 -21.73
CA GLY A 250 -13.25 1.30 -21.42
C GLY A 250 -14.26 1.26 -20.27
N SER A 251 -14.69 0.06 -19.87
CA SER A 251 -15.58 -0.13 -18.72
C SER A 251 -14.83 0.19 -17.42
N PRO A 252 -15.52 0.73 -16.38
CA PRO A 252 -14.93 0.87 -15.05
C PRO A 252 -14.36 -0.45 -14.49
N ASP A 253 -14.99 -1.58 -14.82
CA ASP A 253 -14.59 -2.90 -14.34
C ASP A 253 -13.36 -3.49 -15.05
N ASP A 254 -12.99 -2.95 -16.21
CA ASP A 254 -11.81 -3.40 -16.97
C ASP A 254 -10.52 -2.72 -16.50
N ASN A 255 -10.64 -1.59 -15.79
CA ASN A 255 -9.52 -0.76 -15.38
C ASN A 255 -9.11 -1.06 -13.92
N PRO A 256 -7.80 -0.98 -13.59
CA PRO A 256 -7.37 -1.08 -12.21
C PRO A 256 -7.90 0.09 -11.38
N PRO A 257 -8.00 -0.07 -10.04
CA PRO A 257 -8.30 1.02 -9.13
C PRO A 257 -7.37 2.21 -9.36
N LYS A 258 -7.91 3.43 -9.24
CA LYS A 258 -7.12 4.65 -9.44
C LYS A 258 -6.12 4.86 -8.30
N PRO A 259 -4.83 5.07 -8.60
CA PRO A 259 -3.83 5.19 -7.56
C PRO A 259 -3.87 6.58 -6.89
N ARG A 260 -3.78 6.60 -5.56
CA ARG A 260 -3.68 7.83 -4.75
C ARG A 260 -2.48 7.73 -3.82
N TRP A 261 -1.35 7.33 -4.36
CA TRP A 261 -0.21 6.90 -3.56
C TRP A 261 1.00 7.83 -3.74
N ALA A 262 1.74 8.07 -2.66
CA ALA A 262 3.02 8.76 -2.65
C ALA A 262 4.08 7.85 -2.02
N ILE A 263 5.25 7.72 -2.66
CA ILE A 263 6.33 6.85 -2.17
C ILE A 263 6.99 7.45 -0.92
N ARG A 264 7.23 6.63 0.09
CA ARG A 264 7.92 7.07 1.32
C ARG A 264 9.40 7.37 1.02
N LYS A 265 9.94 8.44 1.60
CA LYS A 265 11.37 8.79 1.45
C LYS A 265 12.28 7.71 2.02
N ASN A 266 11.91 7.12 3.16
CA ASN A 266 12.66 6.04 3.81
C ASN A 266 12.63 4.70 3.04
N ALA A 267 11.81 4.59 1.99
CA ALA A 267 11.79 3.42 1.11
C ALA A 267 12.87 3.48 0.01
N VAL A 268 13.51 4.64 -0.18
CA VAL A 268 14.46 4.89 -1.26
C VAL A 268 15.79 5.41 -0.71
N LEU A 269 16.88 4.74 -1.08
CA LEU A 269 18.24 5.15 -0.77
C LEU A 269 18.82 5.82 -2.00
N PHE A 270 19.14 7.10 -1.88
CA PHE A 270 19.93 7.84 -2.86
C PHE A 270 21.41 7.70 -2.52
N ASP A 271 22.26 7.50 -3.53
CA ASP A 271 23.70 7.60 -3.31
C ASP A 271 24.03 9.02 -2.85
N SER A 272 24.96 9.13 -1.89
CA SER A 272 25.24 10.36 -1.12
C SER A 272 25.81 11.54 -1.93
N GLY A 273 25.76 11.48 -3.26
CA GLY A 273 26.23 12.52 -4.19
C GLY A 273 25.13 13.44 -4.73
N GLU A 274 23.85 13.06 -4.65
CA GLU A 274 22.75 13.88 -5.15
C GLU A 274 21.95 14.49 -3.99
N LYS A 275 22.13 15.79 -3.78
CA LYS A 275 21.28 16.63 -2.92
C LYS A 275 20.11 17.18 -3.72
#